data_AF-A0A060A546-F1
#
_entry.id   AF-A0A060A546-F1
#
_cell.length_a   1.000
_cell.length_b   1.000
_cell.length_c   1.000
_cell.angle_alpha   90.00
_cell.angle_beta   90.00
_cell.angle_gamma   90.00
#
_symmetry.space_group_name_H-M   'P 1'
#
loop_
_entity.id
_entity.type
_entity.pdbx_description
1 polymer ?
#
loop_
_entity_poly.entity_id
_entity_poly.type
_entity_poly.pdbx_seq_one_letter_code
_entity_poly.pdbx_strand_id
1 'polypeptide(L)' 'MQKAIKKRYSTTKGHLRRKAGKSHLLAKKSSTRKRRLTRKVKVYG' A
#
# COMPACT_ATOMS: atom_id res chain seq x y z
N MET A 1 16.98 8.99 4.86
CA MET A 1 15.70 8.31 5.21
C MET A 1 15.90 7.33 6.36
N GLN A 2 15.12 7.49 7.44
CA GLN A 2 15.10 6.57 8.58
C GLN A 2 14.75 5.13 8.15
N LYS A 3 15.24 4.11 8.88
CA LYS A 3 15.03 2.68 8.57
C LYS A 3 13.55 2.33 8.36
N ALA A 4 12.65 2.89 9.17
CA ALA A 4 11.19 2.65 9.07
C ALA A 4 10.55 3.16 7.76
N ILE A 5 11.14 4.20 7.16
CA ILE A 5 10.63 4.76 5.89
C ILE A 5 11.07 3.87 4.74
N LYS A 6 12.32 3.40 4.73
CA LYS A 6 12.83 2.46 3.71
C LYS A 6 12.01 1.14 3.66
N LYS A 7 11.48 0.69 4.80
CA LYS A 7 10.62 -0.52 4.88
C LYS A 7 9.21 -0.32 4.30
N ARG A 8 8.70 0.92 4.27
CA ARG A 8 7.31 1.23 3.88
C ARG A 8 7.18 1.82 2.47
N TYR A 9 8.25 2.44 1.97
CA TYR A 9 8.27 3.16 0.71
C TYR A 9 9.39 2.65 -0.19
N SER A 10 9.11 2.53 -1.49
CA SER A 10 10.10 2.20 -2.52
C SER A 10 10.36 3.43 -3.37
N THR A 11 11.63 3.85 -3.47
CA THR A 11 12.05 5.02 -4.26
C THR A 11 12.31 4.69 -5.73
N THR A 12 12.49 3.41 -6.06
CA THR A 12 12.97 2.91 -7.37
C THR A 12 12.03 3.17 -8.55
N LYS A 13 10.74 3.42 -8.29
CA LYS A 13 9.71 3.63 -9.34
C LYS A 13 8.80 4.81 -8.99
N GLY A 14 9.39 5.92 -8.55
CA GLY A 14 8.69 7.18 -8.27
C GLY A 14 7.93 7.20 -6.94
N HIS A 15 8.56 6.78 -5.85
CA HIS A 15 7.98 6.78 -4.50
C HIS A 15 6.66 6.00 -4.40
N LEU A 16 6.75 4.67 -4.36
CA LEU A 16 5.59 3.78 -4.25
C LEU A 16 5.37 3.31 -2.80
N ARG A 17 4.10 3.16 -2.40
CA ARG A 17 3.69 2.53 -1.14
C ARG A 17 2.59 1.48 -1.33
N ARG A 18 2.44 0.57 -0.37
CA ARG A 18 1.26 -0.31 -0.27
C ARG A 18 0.05 0.48 0.25
N LYS A 19 -1.16 0.12 -0.19
CA LYS A 19 -2.40 0.61 0.44
C LYS A 19 -2.61 -0.07 1.79
N ALA A 20 -3.17 0.67 2.75
CA ALA A 20 -3.49 0.17 4.08
C ALA A 20 -4.79 -0.66 4.09
N GLY A 21 -4.99 -1.44 5.16
CA GLY A 21 -6.27 -2.11 5.43
C GLY A 21 -6.50 -3.41 4.66
N LYS A 22 -5.44 -4.13 4.27
CA LYS A 22 -5.54 -5.46 3.61
C LYS A 22 -5.10 -6.62 4.50
N SER A 23 -4.84 -6.39 5.79
CA SER A 23 -4.37 -7.40 6.75
C SER A 23 -5.50 -8.16 7.45
N HIS A 24 -6.54 -7.47 7.93
CA HIS A 24 -7.65 -8.05 8.71
C HIS A 24 -9.00 -7.46 8.29
N LEU A 25 -10.09 -8.00 8.84
CA LEU A 25 -11.47 -7.54 8.60
C LEU A 25 -11.82 -7.49 7.10
N LEU A 26 -11.44 -8.53 6.36
CA LEU A 26 -11.59 -8.61 4.92
C LEU A 26 -12.95 -9.15 4.48
N ALA A 27 -13.63 -9.90 5.34
CA ALA A 27 -14.94 -10.48 5.05
C ALA A 27 -15.97 -9.38 4.70
N LYS A 28 -15.96 -8.26 5.43
CA LYS A 28 -16.85 -7.10 5.20
C LYS A 28 -16.48 -6.22 3.99
N LYS A 29 -15.52 -6.61 3.15
CA LYS A 29 -15.06 -5.83 2.00
C LYS A 29 -15.36 -6.56 0.70
N SER A 30 -15.96 -5.85 -0.26
CA SER A 30 -16.22 -6.39 -1.59
C SER A 30 -14.94 -6.93 -2.26
N SER A 31 -15.09 -7.93 -3.14
CA SER A 31 -14.00 -8.52 -3.92
C SER A 31 -13.23 -7.44 -4.69
N THR A 32 -13.93 -6.49 -5.32
CA THR A 32 -13.36 -5.33 -6.02
C THR A 32 -12.53 -4.45 -5.08
N ARG A 33 -13.04 -4.14 -3.87
CA ARG A 33 -12.28 -3.37 -2.87
C ARG A 33 -11.02 -4.13 -2.42
N LYS A 34 -11.13 -5.44 -2.18
CA LYS A 34 -10.00 -6.30 -1.82
C LYS A 34 -8.92 -6.29 -2.92
N ARG A 35 -9.32 -6.41 -4.19
CA ARG A 35 -8.42 -6.34 -5.36
C ARG A 35 -7.75 -4.98 -5.51
N ARG A 36 -8.48 -3.89 -5.25
CA ARG A 36 -7.92 -2.53 -5.32
C ARG A 36 -6.83 -2.27 -4.26
N LEU A 37 -6.94 -2.90 -3.09
CA LEU A 37 -5.99 -2.72 -1.97
C LEU A 37 -4.66 -3.48 -2.14
N THR A 38 -4.55 -4.44 -3.06
CA THR A 38 -3.28 -5.16 -3.30
C THR A 38 -2.28 -4.36 -4.12
N ARG A 39 -2.76 -3.42 -4.93
CA ARG A 39 -1.92 -2.59 -5.82
C ARG A 39 -1.10 -1.56 -5.03
N LYS A 40 0.15 -1.35 -5.44
CA LYS A 40 0.98 -0.23 -4.97
C LYS A 40 0.49 1.09 -5.59
N VAL A 41 0.71 2.20 -4.91
CA VAL A 41 0.35 3.55 -5.39
C VAL A 41 1.50 4.52 -5.24
N LYS A 42 1.55 5.49 -6.16
CA LYS A 42 2.47 6.62 -6.12
C LYS A 42 2.14 7.52 -4.93
N VAL A 43 3.18 7.96 -4.23
CA VAL A 43 3.10 8.96 -3.17
C VAL A 43 3.45 10.29 -3.83
N TYR A 44 2.47 11.19 -3.88
CA TYR A 44 2.70 12.59 -4.16
C TYR A 44 3.00 13.23 -2.81
N GLY A 45 4.24 13.68 -2.65
CA GLY A 45 4.66 14.54 -1.55
C GLY A 45 4.62 15.98 -2.03
#